data_AF-A0A955EEB8-F1
#
_entry.id   AF-A0A955EEB8-F1
#
_cell.length_a   1.000
_cell.length_b   1.000
_cell.length_c   1.000
_cell.angle_alpha   90.00
_cell.angle_beta   90.00
_cell.angle_gamma   90.00
#
_symmetry.space_group_name_H-M   'P 1'
#
loop_
_entity.id
_entity.type
_entity.pdbx_description
1 polymer ?
#
loop_
_entity_poly.entity_id
_entity_poly.type
_entity_poly.pdbx_seq_one_letter_code
_entity_poly.pdbx_strand_id
1 'polypeptide(L)'
;MDVVFLTQLGIALLLVLGLLLAVEVGFHIGGRVRGSDAGKAMESGAIQGAMLGLLGLLLGFSFAGASGRYMERQDLIPNEANAIGTAFLRADLLNPPFAAQLREALADYVDHRVEVSRTLRHGISADALAEVERDHARIWDAALQGVKDNPTATVSVLGPVNEVIDFHSRRIAAARKHLPGLVVGLLLVCSVLTLGVIGYASGLAHRRNTLMTSVIALLIAAALWTTIDLDRARIGLIQLSDQALHDLQAQLGSTTARPSD
;
A
#
# COMPACT_ATOMS: atom_id res chain seq x y z
N MET A 1 0.45 -12.21 19.56
CA MET A 1 1.21 -11.22 18.78
C MET A 1 1.07 -11.59 17.32
N ASP A 2 0.56 -10.69 16.50
CA ASP A 2 0.32 -10.96 15.09
C ASP A 2 1.64 -11.19 14.36
N VAL A 3 1.71 -12.24 13.52
CA VAL A 3 2.91 -12.60 12.74
C VAL A 3 3.39 -11.41 11.91
N VAL A 4 2.46 -10.60 11.40
CA VAL A 4 2.74 -9.35 10.67
C VAL A 4 3.48 -8.32 11.52
N PHE A 5 3.10 -8.14 12.78
CA PHE A 5 3.78 -7.20 13.67
C PHE A 5 5.22 -7.66 13.93
N LEU A 6 5.43 -8.96 14.13
CA LEU A 6 6.76 -9.54 14.35
C LEU A 6 7.65 -9.41 13.11
N THR A 7 7.12 -9.63 11.91
CA THR A 7 7.89 -9.48 10.67
C THR A 7 8.26 -8.02 10.41
N GLN A 8 7.33 -7.08 10.61
CA GLN A 8 7.60 -5.65 10.46
C GLN A 8 8.64 -5.15 11.46
N LEU A 9 8.53 -5.56 12.73
CA LEU A 9 9.52 -5.26 13.75
C LEU A 9 10.89 -5.85 13.39
N GLY A 10 10.93 -7.08 12.85
CA GLY A 10 12.15 -7.71 12.36
C GLY A 10 12.82 -6.92 11.24
N ILE A 11 12.05 -6.43 10.26
CA ILE A 11 12.57 -5.58 9.17
C ILE A 11 13.12 -4.25 9.72
N ALA A 12 12.37 -3.57 10.59
CA ALA A 12 12.81 -2.32 11.20
C ALA A 12 14.11 -2.51 12.00
N LEU A 13 14.19 -3.58 12.80
CA LEU A 13 15.39 -3.92 13.56
C LEU A 13 16.57 -4.24 12.66
N LEU A 14 16.36 -5.00 11.58
CA LEU A 14 17.39 -5.33 10.60
C LEU A 14 17.95 -4.06 9.93
N LEU A 15 17.09 -3.11 9.57
CA LEU A 15 17.51 -1.82 9.01
C LEU A 15 18.36 -1.04 10.00
N VAL A 16 17.90 -0.88 11.24
CA VAL A 16 18.65 -0.17 12.28
C VAL A 16 20.02 -0.84 12.52
N LEU A 17 20.04 -2.15 12.72
CA LEU A 17 21.28 -2.90 12.97
C LEU A 17 22.23 -2.85 11.78
N GLY A 18 21.72 -2.95 10.55
CA GLY A 18 22.53 -2.85 9.33
C GLY A 18 23.16 -1.46 9.16
N LEU A 19 22.41 -0.40 9.46
CA LEU A 19 22.92 0.97 9.42
C LEU A 19 23.93 1.25 10.53
N LEU A 20 23.70 0.76 11.75
CA LEU A 20 24.68 0.86 12.85
C LEU A 20 25.95 0.07 12.55
N LEU A 21 25.82 -1.12 11.93
CA LEU A 21 26.97 -1.90 11.48
C LEU A 21 27.79 -1.14 10.43
N ALA A 22 27.13 -0.47 9.48
CA ALA A 22 27.82 0.36 8.48
C ALA A 22 28.63 1.49 9.14
N VAL A 23 28.08 2.14 10.18
CA VAL A 23 28.78 3.14 10.97
C VAL A 23 30.01 2.54 11.66
N GLU A 24 29.87 1.40 12.34
CA GLU A 24 30.98 0.78 13.10
C GLU A 24 32.09 0.28 12.15
N VAL A 25 31.72 -0.34 11.02
CA VAL A 25 32.67 -0.72 9.97
C VAL A 25 33.42 0.50 9.44
N GLY A 26 32.69 1.59 9.14
CA GLY A 26 33.29 2.86 8.74
C GLY A 26 34.30 3.34 9.79
N PHE A 27 33.89 3.41 11.06
CA PHE A 27 34.71 3.86 12.18
C PHE A 27 36.02 3.07 12.30
N HIS A 28 35.95 1.74 12.22
CA HIS A 28 37.14 0.89 12.26
C HIS A 28 38.07 1.10 11.07
N ILE A 29 37.53 1.29 9.86
CA ILE A 29 38.34 1.58 8.67
C ILE A 29 39.04 2.93 8.82
N GLY A 30 38.32 3.97 9.26
CA GLY A 30 38.89 5.31 9.48
C GLY A 30 40.00 5.33 10.52
N GLY A 31 39.82 4.58 11.62
CA GLY A 31 40.83 4.47 12.68
C GLY A 31 42.14 3.82 12.22
N ARG A 32 42.09 2.89 11.26
CA ARG A 32 43.29 2.23 10.69
C ARG A 32 44.08 3.13 9.73
N VAL A 33 43.42 4.08 9.06
CA VAL A 33 44.01 4.95 8.02
C VAL A 33 44.62 6.24 8.62
N ARG A 34 44.46 6.46 9.92
CA ARG A 34 44.88 7.64 10.71
C ARG A 34 46.34 8.11 10.49
N GLY A 35 47.24 7.23 10.04
CA GLY A 35 48.68 7.50 9.95
C GLY A 35 49.12 8.60 8.97
N SER A 36 48.24 9.18 8.14
CA SER A 36 48.68 10.05 7.03
C SER A 36 48.17 11.50 7.01
N ASP A 37 46.94 11.86 7.41
CA ASP A 37 46.41 13.18 6.98
C ASP A 37 45.31 13.78 7.89
N ALA A 38 45.69 14.77 8.72
CA ALA A 38 44.73 15.57 9.49
C ALA A 38 43.89 16.55 8.61
N GLY A 39 44.40 16.93 7.42
CA GLY A 39 43.71 17.84 6.49
C GLY A 39 42.46 17.25 5.83
N LYS A 40 42.38 15.92 5.70
CA LYS A 40 41.23 15.20 5.09
C LYS A 40 39.94 15.27 5.93
N ALA A 41 40.02 15.61 7.21
CA ALA A 41 38.87 15.66 8.10
C ALA A 41 37.89 16.81 7.77
N MET A 42 38.37 17.94 7.26
CA MET A 42 37.52 19.11 6.95
C MET A 42 36.77 18.95 5.62
N GLU A 43 37.38 18.35 4.60
CA GLU A 43 36.70 17.98 3.34
C GLU A 43 35.60 16.93 3.57
N SER A 44 35.75 16.10 4.60
CA SER A 44 34.79 15.06 4.93
C SER A 44 33.41 15.60 5.34
N GLY A 45 33.34 16.75 6.02
CA GLY A 45 32.08 17.35 6.45
C GLY A 45 31.19 17.82 5.28
N ALA A 46 31.80 18.43 4.26
CA ALA A 46 31.08 18.87 3.06
C ALA A 46 30.51 17.68 2.27
N ILE A 47 31.30 16.61 2.11
CA ILE A 47 30.87 15.38 1.43
C ILE A 47 29.74 14.71 2.22
N GLN A 48 29.84 14.62 3.55
CA GLN A 48 28.77 14.08 4.39
C GLN A 48 27.47 14.87 4.25
N GLY A 49 27.56 16.20 4.26
CA GLY A 49 26.40 17.08 4.06
C GLY A 49 25.74 16.85 2.70
N ALA A 50 26.53 16.76 1.63
CA ALA A 50 26.05 16.46 0.28
C ALA A 50 25.40 15.06 0.19
N MET A 51 26.00 14.04 0.79
CA MET A 51 25.46 12.67 0.82
C MET A 51 24.15 12.60 1.61
N LEU A 52 24.08 13.25 2.79
CA LEU A 52 22.86 13.37 3.58
C LEU A 52 21.76 14.14 2.83
N GLY A 53 22.12 15.22 2.13
CA GLY A 53 21.19 15.99 1.31
C GLY A 53 20.61 15.15 0.17
N LEU A 54 21.46 14.42 -0.56
CA LEU A 54 21.02 13.49 -1.62
C LEU A 54 20.14 12.37 -1.07
N LEU A 55 20.55 11.74 0.04
CA LEU A 55 19.76 10.70 0.69
C LEU A 55 18.40 11.23 1.14
N GLY A 56 18.36 12.41 1.77
CA GLY A 56 17.13 13.06 2.20
C GLY A 56 16.18 13.33 1.03
N LEU A 57 16.71 13.80 -0.10
CA LEU A 57 15.92 14.04 -1.32
C LEU A 57 15.34 12.74 -1.90
N LEU A 58 16.18 11.70 -2.04
CA LEU A 58 15.76 10.40 -2.55
C LEU A 58 14.69 9.77 -1.66
N LEU A 59 14.87 9.85 -0.35
CA LEU A 59 13.93 9.35 0.64
C LEU A 59 12.62 10.13 0.60
N GLY A 60 12.68 11.45 0.47
CA GLY A 60 11.49 12.31 0.33
C GLY A 60 10.65 11.96 -0.90
N PHE A 61 11.28 11.84 -2.08
CA PHE A 61 10.56 11.42 -3.30
C PHE A 61 10.02 9.99 -3.21
N SER A 62 10.76 9.09 -2.58
CA SER A 62 10.33 7.70 -2.41
C SER A 62 9.16 7.58 -1.45
N PHE A 63 9.19 8.32 -0.34
CA PHE A 63 8.10 8.42 0.62
C PHE A 63 6.85 9.01 -0.03
N ALA A 64 6.99 10.12 -0.77
CA ALA A 64 5.87 10.73 -1.49
C ALA A 64 5.25 9.77 -2.51
N GLY A 65 6.07 9.03 -3.27
CA GLY A 65 5.59 8.02 -4.20
C GLY A 65 4.87 6.85 -3.51
N ALA A 66 5.40 6.37 -2.37
CA ALA A 66 4.75 5.33 -1.58
C ALA A 66 3.41 5.81 -1.00
N SER A 67 3.39 7.02 -0.43
CA SER A 67 2.17 7.65 0.10
C SER A 67 1.12 7.86 -0.97
N GLY A 68 1.50 8.33 -2.16
CA GLY A 68 0.57 8.50 -3.27
C GLY A 68 -0.08 7.19 -3.71
N ARG A 69 0.69 6.10 -3.81
CA ARG A 69 0.15 4.76 -4.10
C ARG A 69 -0.76 4.25 -2.97
N TYR A 70 -0.41 4.52 -1.72
CA TYR A 70 -1.25 4.18 -0.57
C TYR A 70 -2.60 4.89 -0.66
N MET A 71 -2.61 6.21 -0.89
CA MET A 71 -3.83 7.00 -1.04
C MET A 71 -4.67 6.55 -2.23
N GLU A 72 -4.05 6.28 -3.40
CA GLU A 72 -4.75 5.72 -4.57
C GLU A 72 -5.51 4.42 -4.21
N ARG A 73 -4.86 3.51 -3.47
CA ARG A 73 -5.48 2.26 -3.03
C ARG A 73 -6.58 2.49 -1.98
N GLN A 74 -6.39 3.48 -1.10
CA GLN A 74 -7.37 3.86 -0.08
C GLN A 74 -8.63 4.42 -0.72
N ASP A 75 -8.51 5.26 -1.74
CA ASP A 75 -9.64 5.89 -2.42
C ASP A 75 -10.44 4.91 -3.29
N LEU A 76 -9.80 3.85 -3.82
CA LEU A 76 -10.49 2.84 -4.62
C LEU A 76 -11.57 2.07 -3.83
N ILE A 77 -11.43 1.93 -2.51
CA ILE A 77 -12.38 1.18 -1.67
C ILE A 77 -13.74 1.90 -1.55
N PRO A 78 -13.82 3.16 -1.08
CA PRO A 78 -15.09 3.88 -1.04
C PRO A 78 -15.67 4.13 -2.43
N ASN A 79 -14.82 4.30 -3.46
CA ASN A 79 -15.30 4.43 -4.83
C ASN A 79 -15.98 3.16 -5.36
N GLU A 80 -15.41 1.97 -5.09
CA GLU A 80 -16.06 0.70 -5.39
C GLU A 80 -17.40 0.56 -4.65
N ALA A 81 -17.42 0.88 -3.34
CA ALA A 81 -18.65 0.83 -2.55
C ALA A 81 -19.75 1.74 -3.12
N ASN A 82 -19.39 2.96 -3.53
CA ASN A 82 -20.33 3.90 -4.14
C ASN A 82 -20.84 3.43 -5.52
N ALA A 83 -19.99 2.81 -6.33
CA ALA A 83 -20.40 2.23 -7.61
C ALA A 83 -21.42 1.10 -7.40
N ILE A 84 -21.18 0.21 -6.43
CA ILE A 84 -22.11 -0.86 -6.07
C ILE A 84 -23.44 -0.28 -5.56
N GLY A 85 -23.39 0.68 -4.65
CA GLY A 85 -24.60 1.34 -4.14
C GLY A 85 -25.41 2.02 -5.25
N THR A 86 -24.73 2.64 -6.22
CA THR A 86 -25.38 3.24 -7.39
C THR A 86 -26.04 2.17 -8.28
N ALA A 87 -25.34 1.06 -8.56
CA ALA A 87 -25.90 -0.04 -9.33
C ALA A 87 -27.11 -0.68 -8.61
N PHE A 88 -27.04 -0.82 -7.29
CA PHE A 88 -28.11 -1.38 -6.47
C PHE A 88 -29.37 -0.52 -6.49
N LEU A 89 -29.24 0.81 -6.37
CA LEU A 89 -30.37 1.73 -6.49
C LEU A 89 -30.98 1.75 -7.90
N ARG A 90 -30.13 1.65 -8.94
CA ARG A 90 -30.61 1.65 -10.32
C ARG A 90 -31.20 0.33 -10.78
N ALA A 91 -31.04 -0.74 -10.00
CA ALA A 91 -31.76 -1.99 -10.23
C ALA A 91 -33.29 -1.79 -10.20
N ASP A 92 -33.80 -0.76 -9.51
CA ASP A 92 -35.22 -0.43 -9.44
C ASP A 92 -35.80 0.09 -10.76
N LEU A 93 -34.96 0.38 -11.76
CA LEU A 93 -35.39 0.70 -13.12
C LEU A 93 -35.77 -0.55 -13.93
N LEU A 94 -35.46 -1.75 -13.41
CA LEU A 94 -35.77 -3.01 -14.05
C LEU A 94 -37.14 -3.52 -13.61
N ASN A 95 -37.82 -4.25 -14.50
CA ASN A 95 -39.05 -4.94 -14.13
C ASN A 95 -38.71 -6.20 -13.30
N PRO A 96 -39.61 -6.63 -12.39
CA PRO A 96 -39.53 -7.97 -11.80
C PRO A 96 -39.48 -9.06 -12.90
N PRO A 97 -38.68 -10.12 -12.74
CA PRO A 97 -37.88 -10.47 -11.55
C PRO A 97 -36.45 -9.87 -11.54
N PHE A 98 -36.03 -9.19 -12.61
CA PHE A 98 -34.63 -8.81 -12.83
C PHE A 98 -34.12 -7.77 -11.82
N ALA A 99 -34.98 -6.86 -11.33
CA ALA A 99 -34.62 -5.94 -10.25
C ALA A 99 -34.15 -6.69 -9.00
N ALA A 100 -34.90 -7.70 -8.57
CA ALA A 100 -34.57 -8.51 -7.39
C ALA A 100 -33.29 -9.33 -7.62
N GLN A 101 -33.17 -9.96 -8.79
CA GLN A 101 -31.97 -10.75 -9.15
C GLN A 101 -30.69 -9.91 -9.16
N LEU A 102 -30.74 -8.70 -9.71
CA LEU A 102 -29.59 -7.80 -9.73
C LEU A 102 -29.22 -7.32 -8.32
N ARG A 103 -30.22 -6.98 -7.49
CA ARG A 103 -30.00 -6.56 -6.09
C ARG A 103 -29.39 -7.68 -5.26
N GLU A 104 -29.88 -8.92 -5.42
CA GLU A 104 -29.34 -10.11 -4.77
C GLU A 104 -27.90 -10.38 -5.22
N ALA A 105 -27.62 -10.36 -6.53
CA ALA A 105 -26.27 -10.57 -7.04
C ALA A 105 -25.26 -9.51 -6.54
N LEU A 106 -25.68 -8.24 -6.41
CA LEU A 106 -24.84 -7.17 -5.85
C LEU A 106 -24.62 -7.34 -4.34
N ALA A 107 -25.62 -7.82 -3.59
CA ALA A 107 -25.50 -8.09 -2.17
C ALA A 107 -24.55 -9.27 -1.90
N ASP A 108 -24.72 -10.39 -2.63
CA ASP A 108 -23.82 -11.55 -2.60
C ASP A 108 -22.38 -11.12 -2.89
N TYR A 109 -22.18 -10.29 -3.92
CA TYR A 109 -20.86 -9.75 -4.26
C TYR A 109 -20.23 -8.97 -3.10
N VAL A 110 -20.99 -8.10 -2.43
CA VAL A 110 -20.48 -7.33 -1.27
C VAL A 110 -20.10 -8.27 -0.12
N ASP A 111 -20.92 -9.27 0.17
CA ASP A 111 -20.65 -10.26 1.22
C ASP A 111 -19.35 -11.03 0.94
N HIS A 112 -19.19 -11.54 -0.28
CA HIS A 112 -17.96 -12.20 -0.71
C HIS A 112 -16.76 -11.25 -0.64
N ARG A 113 -16.92 -9.99 -1.04
CA ARG A 113 -15.82 -9.00 -1.01
C ARG A 113 -15.34 -8.69 0.40
N VAL A 114 -16.26 -8.57 1.34
CA VAL A 114 -15.94 -8.36 2.76
C VAL A 114 -15.18 -9.58 3.32
N GLU A 115 -15.60 -10.80 2.98
CA GLU A 115 -14.94 -12.02 3.45
C GLU A 115 -13.56 -12.23 2.83
N VAL A 116 -13.43 -11.97 1.53
CA VAL A 116 -12.13 -11.97 0.83
C VAL A 116 -11.20 -10.93 1.47
N SER A 117 -11.68 -9.74 1.78
CA SER A 117 -10.89 -8.70 2.46
C SER A 117 -10.28 -9.16 3.80
N ARG A 118 -10.98 -10.00 4.57
CA ARG A 118 -10.44 -10.59 5.81
C ARG A 118 -9.32 -11.59 5.56
N THR A 119 -9.46 -12.40 4.51
CA THR A 119 -8.53 -13.50 4.18
C THR A 119 -7.30 -13.05 3.37
N LEU A 120 -7.42 -11.91 2.66
CA LEU A 120 -6.37 -11.30 1.83
C LEU A 120 -5.07 -10.93 2.55
N ARG A 121 -5.00 -11.01 3.88
CA ARG A 121 -3.74 -10.90 4.65
C ARG A 121 -2.65 -11.85 4.18
N HIS A 122 -3.01 -12.94 3.48
CA HIS A 122 -2.10 -13.98 2.99
C HIS A 122 -1.91 -13.95 1.47
N GLY A 123 -2.46 -12.96 0.76
CA GLY A 123 -2.43 -12.86 -0.70
C GLY A 123 -3.78 -13.19 -1.36
N ILE A 124 -3.92 -12.83 -2.63
CA ILE A 124 -5.10 -13.13 -3.44
C ILE A 124 -4.97 -14.59 -3.94
N SER A 125 -5.86 -15.49 -3.51
CA SER A 125 -5.91 -16.86 -4.05
C SER A 125 -6.56 -16.89 -5.44
N ALA A 126 -6.18 -17.88 -6.26
CA ALA A 126 -6.81 -18.10 -7.56
C ALA A 126 -8.32 -18.37 -7.41
N ASP A 127 -8.71 -19.09 -6.36
CA ASP A 127 -10.12 -19.40 -6.07
C ASP A 127 -10.93 -18.14 -5.74
N ALA A 128 -10.35 -17.22 -4.96
CA ALA A 128 -11.01 -15.94 -4.64
C ALA A 128 -11.17 -15.04 -5.88
N LEU A 129 -10.25 -15.10 -6.84
CA LEU A 129 -10.42 -14.41 -8.13
C LEU A 129 -11.53 -15.05 -8.96
N ALA A 130 -11.54 -16.39 -9.04
CA ALA A 130 -12.57 -17.12 -9.77
C ALA A 130 -13.97 -16.91 -9.18
N GLU A 131 -14.08 -16.71 -7.87
CA GLU A 131 -15.32 -16.33 -7.19
C GLU A 131 -15.83 -14.95 -7.61
N VAL A 132 -14.95 -13.95 -7.60
CA VAL A 132 -15.34 -12.59 -8.01
C VAL A 132 -15.75 -12.54 -9.49
N GLU A 133 -15.07 -13.27 -10.36
CA GLU A 133 -15.46 -13.36 -11.77
C GLU A 133 -16.84 -14.01 -11.95
N ARG A 134 -17.18 -15.02 -11.12
CA ARG A 134 -18.53 -15.61 -11.09
C ARG A 134 -19.58 -14.59 -10.66
N ASP A 135 -19.29 -13.79 -9.64
CA ASP A 135 -20.19 -12.74 -9.18
C ASP A 135 -20.41 -11.66 -10.24
N HIS A 136 -19.34 -11.21 -10.91
CA HIS A 136 -19.43 -10.25 -12.01
C HIS A 136 -20.27 -10.78 -13.17
N ALA A 137 -20.11 -12.06 -13.53
CA ALA A 137 -20.92 -12.69 -14.56
C ALA A 137 -22.42 -12.72 -14.17
N ARG A 138 -22.74 -13.05 -12.91
CA ARG A 138 -24.13 -13.03 -12.40
C ARG A 138 -24.73 -11.62 -12.43
N ILE A 139 -23.98 -10.61 -11.97
CA ILE A 139 -24.41 -9.21 -11.98
C ILE A 139 -24.66 -8.75 -13.42
N TRP A 140 -23.73 -9.03 -14.33
CA TRP A 140 -23.83 -8.62 -15.72
C TRP A 140 -25.02 -9.28 -16.42
N ASP A 141 -25.22 -10.58 -16.24
CA ASP A 141 -26.32 -11.32 -16.86
C ASP A 141 -27.68 -10.84 -16.34
N ALA A 142 -27.84 -10.65 -15.03
CA ALA A 142 -29.08 -10.10 -14.45
C ALA A 142 -29.42 -8.71 -15.01
N ALA A 143 -28.41 -7.83 -15.10
CA ALA A 143 -28.58 -6.50 -15.67
C ALA A 143 -28.92 -6.56 -17.17
N LEU A 144 -28.21 -7.39 -17.94
CA LEU A 144 -28.42 -7.52 -19.37
C LEU A 144 -29.81 -8.07 -19.69
N GLN A 145 -30.26 -9.10 -18.97
CA GLN A 145 -31.61 -9.65 -19.15
C GLN A 145 -32.69 -8.62 -18.81
N GLY A 146 -32.51 -7.85 -17.74
CA GLY A 146 -33.46 -6.83 -17.32
C GLY A 146 -33.65 -5.66 -18.29
N VAL A 147 -32.63 -5.34 -19.09
CA VAL A 147 -32.69 -4.21 -20.03
C VAL A 147 -33.08 -4.61 -21.46
N LYS A 148 -33.13 -5.91 -21.80
CA LYS A 148 -33.44 -6.39 -23.16
C LYS A 148 -34.71 -5.77 -23.74
N ASP A 149 -35.76 -5.71 -22.94
CA ASP A 149 -37.06 -5.18 -23.34
C ASP A 149 -37.28 -3.73 -22.89
N ASN A 150 -36.25 -3.07 -22.33
CA ASN A 150 -36.33 -1.70 -21.82
C ASN A 150 -35.14 -0.83 -22.31
N PRO A 151 -35.18 -0.36 -23.56
CA PRO A 151 -34.08 0.40 -24.17
C PRO A 151 -33.70 1.69 -23.43
N THR A 152 -34.64 2.30 -22.71
CA THR A 152 -34.40 3.53 -21.93
C THR A 152 -33.66 3.24 -20.63
N ALA A 153 -33.76 2.02 -20.08
CA ALA A 153 -33.03 1.60 -18.89
C ALA A 153 -31.59 1.14 -19.20
N THR A 154 -31.28 0.75 -20.45
CA THR A 154 -29.98 0.18 -20.84
C THR A 154 -28.79 1.01 -20.36
N VAL A 155 -28.74 2.30 -20.69
CA VAL A 155 -27.62 3.18 -20.30
C VAL A 155 -27.61 3.42 -18.80
N SER A 156 -28.78 3.59 -18.20
CA SER A 156 -28.93 3.88 -16.78
C SER A 156 -28.49 2.72 -15.90
N VAL A 157 -28.66 1.48 -16.34
CA VAL A 157 -28.33 0.27 -15.56
C VAL A 157 -26.97 -0.30 -15.93
N LEU A 158 -26.67 -0.48 -17.23
CA LEU A 158 -25.41 -1.13 -17.64
C LEU A 158 -24.17 -0.28 -17.34
N GLY A 159 -24.29 1.06 -17.35
CA GLY A 159 -23.18 1.96 -17.02
C GLY A 159 -22.63 1.72 -15.60
N PRO A 160 -23.45 1.86 -14.54
CA PRO A 160 -23.01 1.60 -13.18
C PRO A 160 -22.61 0.15 -12.92
N VAL A 161 -23.26 -0.82 -13.57
CA VAL A 161 -22.85 -2.23 -13.48
C VAL A 161 -21.45 -2.43 -14.06
N ASN A 162 -21.14 -1.82 -15.19
CA ASN A 162 -19.78 -1.83 -15.74
C ASN A 162 -18.78 -1.16 -14.79
N GLU A 163 -19.17 -0.07 -14.13
CA GLU A 163 -18.31 0.64 -13.19
C GLU A 163 -17.94 -0.23 -11.97
N VAL A 164 -18.85 -1.07 -11.46
CA VAL A 164 -18.56 -2.06 -10.41
C VAL A 164 -17.44 -3.02 -10.86
N ILE A 165 -17.52 -3.53 -12.09
CA ILE A 165 -16.53 -4.45 -12.67
C ILE A 165 -15.19 -3.73 -12.90
N ASP A 166 -15.22 -2.49 -13.40
CA ASP A 166 -14.03 -1.67 -13.62
C ASP A 166 -13.27 -1.40 -12.31
N PHE A 167 -13.98 -1.11 -11.21
CA PHE A 167 -13.34 -0.87 -9.92
C PHE A 167 -12.58 -2.08 -9.39
N HIS A 168 -13.08 -3.30 -9.63
CA HIS A 168 -12.33 -4.52 -9.32
C HIS A 168 -11.00 -4.58 -10.07
N SER A 169 -11.04 -4.34 -11.39
CA SER A 169 -9.83 -4.32 -12.24
C SER A 169 -8.83 -3.26 -11.78
N ARG A 170 -9.31 -2.06 -11.43
CA ARG A 170 -8.48 -0.98 -10.88
C ARG A 170 -7.85 -1.36 -9.54
N ARG A 171 -8.59 -2.03 -8.64
CA ARG A 171 -8.05 -2.54 -7.37
C ARG A 171 -6.94 -3.56 -7.58
N ILE A 172 -7.08 -4.49 -8.52
CA ILE A 172 -6.02 -5.47 -8.84
C ILE A 172 -4.79 -4.75 -9.41
N ALA A 173 -4.99 -3.82 -10.35
CA ALA A 173 -3.90 -3.05 -10.94
C ALA A 173 -3.13 -2.25 -9.88
N ALA A 174 -3.84 -1.52 -9.00
CA ALA A 174 -3.24 -0.75 -7.92
C ALA A 174 -2.54 -1.62 -6.86
N ALA A 175 -3.03 -2.83 -6.61
CA ALA A 175 -2.39 -3.78 -5.70
C ALA A 175 -1.04 -4.30 -6.23
N ARG A 176 -0.86 -4.36 -7.57
CA ARG A 176 0.40 -4.81 -8.21
C ARG A 176 1.43 -3.71 -8.39
N LYS A 177 1.03 -2.43 -8.28
CA LYS A 177 1.96 -1.29 -8.38
C LYS A 177 2.82 -1.22 -7.12
N HIS A 178 4.13 -1.41 -7.23
CA HIS A 178 5.09 -1.27 -6.13
C HIS A 178 6.22 -0.31 -6.49
N LEU A 179 7.01 0.13 -5.50
CA LEU A 179 8.31 0.73 -5.80
C LEU A 179 9.14 -0.28 -6.61
N PRO A 180 9.74 0.13 -7.74
CA PRO A 180 10.71 -0.71 -8.43
C PRO A 180 11.81 -1.11 -7.46
N GLY A 181 12.17 -2.40 -7.43
CA GLY A 181 13.19 -2.92 -6.51
C GLY A 181 14.54 -2.18 -6.64
N LEU A 182 14.83 -1.65 -7.83
CA LEU A 182 15.99 -0.80 -8.09
C LEU A 182 16.01 0.47 -7.21
N VAL A 183 14.87 1.13 -7.01
CA VAL A 183 14.78 2.35 -6.19
C VAL A 183 15.01 2.02 -4.72
N VAL A 184 14.41 0.93 -4.24
CA VAL A 184 14.62 0.46 -2.86
C VAL A 184 16.08 0.07 -2.63
N GLY A 185 16.69 -0.66 -3.58
CA GLY A 185 18.10 -1.02 -3.54
C GLY A 185 19.02 0.21 -3.52
N LEU A 186 18.72 1.22 -4.35
CA LEU A 186 19.45 2.49 -4.38
C LEU A 186 19.38 3.20 -3.01
N LEU A 187 18.19 3.32 -2.42
CA LEU A 187 18.02 3.93 -1.10
C LEU A 187 18.84 3.22 -0.02
N LEU A 188 18.85 1.88 -0.03
CA LEU A 188 19.62 1.07 0.93
C LEU A 188 21.12 1.30 0.75
N VAL A 189 21.62 1.22 -0.48
CA VAL A 189 23.04 1.46 -0.79
C VAL A 189 23.45 2.87 -0.39
N CYS A 190 22.68 3.89 -0.78
CA CYS A 190 22.94 5.28 -0.41
C CYS A 190 22.92 5.49 1.11
N SER A 191 22.02 4.83 1.84
CA SER A 191 21.96 4.90 3.30
C SER A 191 23.19 4.29 3.95
N VAL A 192 23.57 3.07 3.53
CA VAL A 192 24.77 2.37 4.03
C VAL A 192 26.03 3.16 3.74
N LEU A 193 26.19 3.69 2.52
CA LEU A 193 27.36 4.49 2.15
C LEU A 193 27.42 5.79 2.95
N THR A 194 26.31 6.53 3.07
CA THR A 194 26.26 7.79 3.83
C THR A 194 26.66 7.58 5.29
N LEU A 195 26.06 6.60 5.96
CA LEU A 195 26.37 6.29 7.36
C LEU A 195 27.76 5.67 7.53
N GLY A 196 28.23 4.88 6.57
CA GLY A 196 29.60 4.35 6.54
C GLY A 196 30.64 5.46 6.43
N VAL A 197 30.42 6.47 5.60
CA VAL A 197 31.30 7.64 5.46
C VAL A 197 31.29 8.50 6.74
N ILE A 198 30.14 8.65 7.40
CA ILE A 198 30.04 9.31 8.71
C ILE A 198 30.85 8.55 9.77
N GLY A 199 30.73 7.22 9.80
CA GLY A 199 31.53 6.35 10.65
C GLY A 199 33.02 6.51 10.37
N TYR A 200 33.42 6.43 9.11
CA TYR A 200 34.81 6.58 8.64
C TYR A 200 35.45 7.88 9.10
N ALA A 201 34.77 9.01 8.91
CA ALA A 201 35.27 10.30 9.35
C ALA A 201 35.43 10.39 10.88
N SER A 202 34.46 9.83 11.63
CA SER A 202 34.52 9.76 13.09
C SER A 202 35.71 8.92 13.57
N GLY A 203 36.01 7.83 12.86
CA GLY A 203 37.18 6.98 13.10
C GLY A 203 38.51 7.70 12.84
N LEU A 204 38.58 8.45 11.73
CA LEU A 204 39.75 9.24 11.37
C LEU A 204 40.06 10.33 12.40
N ALA A 205 39.01 10.99 12.92
CA ALA A 205 39.13 12.04 13.94
C ALA A 205 39.32 11.50 15.37
N HIS A 206 39.17 10.18 15.58
CA HIS A 206 39.14 9.53 16.90
C HIS A 206 38.17 10.18 17.90
N ARG A 207 37.11 10.80 17.39
CA ARG A 207 36.03 11.43 18.16
C ARG A 207 34.75 10.67 17.88
N ARG A 208 34.23 9.99 18.90
CA ARG A 208 33.04 9.16 18.79
C ARG A 208 31.85 9.91 19.36
N ASN A 209 30.96 10.40 18.50
CA ASN A 209 29.68 10.96 18.92
C ASN A 209 28.55 9.96 18.67
N THR A 210 28.57 8.86 19.44
CA THR A 210 27.64 7.73 19.27
C THR A 210 26.19 8.17 19.30
N LEU A 211 25.83 9.08 20.21
CA LEU A 211 24.44 9.50 20.39
C LEU A 211 23.89 10.13 19.11
N MET A 212 24.60 11.11 18.53
CA MET A 212 24.14 11.79 17.31
C MET A 212 24.11 10.84 16.11
N THR A 213 25.12 9.99 15.94
CA THR A 213 25.15 9.05 14.82
C THR A 213 24.07 7.98 14.94
N SER A 214 23.80 7.46 16.14
CA SER A 214 22.71 6.52 16.39
C SER A 214 21.34 7.15 16.14
N VAL A 215 21.13 8.42 16.51
CA VAL A 215 19.88 9.14 16.22
C VAL A 215 19.67 9.28 14.71
N ILE A 216 20.69 9.68 13.95
CA ILE A 216 20.60 9.78 12.48
C ILE A 216 20.32 8.40 11.86
N ALA A 217 21.02 7.35 12.30
CA ALA A 217 20.78 5.99 11.83
C ALA A 217 19.34 5.53 12.09
N LEU A 218 18.81 5.83 13.28
CA LEU A 218 17.43 5.52 13.65
C LEU A 218 16.43 6.27 12.77
N LEU A 219 16.65 7.58 12.52
CA LEU A 219 15.77 8.39 11.68
C LEU A 219 15.75 7.88 10.23
N ILE A 220 16.91 7.56 9.67
CA ILE A 220 17.01 7.01 8.31
C ILE A 220 16.34 5.63 8.25
N ALA A 221 16.60 4.75 9.22
CA ALA A 221 15.96 3.44 9.29
C ALA A 221 14.44 3.56 9.41
N ALA A 222 13.94 4.46 10.26
CA ALA A 222 12.51 4.70 10.42
C ALA A 222 11.88 5.19 9.12
N ALA A 223 12.51 6.15 8.43
CA ALA A 223 11.99 6.66 7.17
C ALA A 223 12.02 5.62 6.03
N LEU A 224 13.08 4.81 5.94
CA LEU A 224 13.14 3.67 5.02
C LEU A 224 12.04 2.66 5.33
N TRP A 225 11.89 2.31 6.60
CA TRP A 225 10.89 1.36 7.06
C TRP A 225 9.48 1.85 6.73
N THR A 226 9.13 3.10 7.08
CA THR A 226 7.81 3.68 6.76
C THR A 226 7.58 3.74 5.25
N THR A 227 8.60 4.05 4.46
CA THR A 227 8.48 4.06 2.98
C THR A 227 8.15 2.67 2.43
N ILE A 228 8.79 1.62 2.97
CA ILE A 228 8.54 0.22 2.59
C ILE A 228 7.16 -0.24 3.08
N ASP A 229 6.77 0.14 4.30
CA ASP A 229 5.48 -0.21 4.91
C ASP A 229 4.31 0.38 4.12
N LEU A 230 4.39 1.67 3.78
CA LEU A 230 3.40 2.37 2.94
C LEU A 230 3.23 1.72 1.56
N ASP A 231 4.33 1.30 0.93
CA ASP A 231 4.26 0.64 -0.37
C ASP A 231 3.59 -0.75 -0.30
N ARG A 232 3.57 -1.38 0.88
CA ARG A 232 2.97 -2.70 1.17
C ARG A 232 1.70 -2.61 2.04
N ALA A 233 0.77 -1.73 1.69
CA ALA A 233 -0.47 -1.38 2.40
C ALA A 233 -1.40 -2.51 2.93
N ARG A 234 -1.26 -3.78 2.48
CA ARG A 234 -2.06 -4.92 3.02
C ARG A 234 -1.29 -5.85 3.95
N ILE A 235 0.03 -5.75 3.98
CA ILE A 235 0.94 -6.55 4.83
C ILE A 235 1.65 -5.64 5.86
N GLY A 236 1.62 -4.32 5.65
CA GLY A 236 2.19 -3.33 6.55
C GLY A 236 1.40 -3.12 7.84
N LEU A 237 1.98 -2.32 8.73
CA LEU A 237 1.28 -1.78 9.90
C LEU A 237 0.24 -0.74 9.49
N ILE A 238 0.52 0.04 8.45
CA ILE A 238 -0.44 1.00 7.88
C ILE A 238 -1.38 0.24 6.92
N GLN A 239 -2.57 -0.10 7.41
CA GLN A 239 -3.54 -0.91 6.70
C GLN A 239 -4.65 -0.09 6.07
N LEU A 240 -5.10 -0.56 4.90
CA LEU A 240 -6.31 -0.04 4.27
C LEU A 240 -7.53 -0.35 5.14
N SER A 241 -8.42 0.63 5.27
CA SER A 241 -9.72 0.44 5.93
C SER A 241 -10.75 -0.06 4.91
N ASP A 242 -11.34 -1.22 5.19
CA ASP A 242 -12.46 -1.76 4.40
C ASP A 242 -13.83 -1.27 4.95
N GLN A 243 -13.85 -0.24 5.80
CA GLN A 243 -15.06 0.26 6.47
C GLN A 243 -16.19 0.61 5.49
N ALA A 244 -15.89 1.24 4.36
CA ALA A 244 -16.91 1.61 3.38
C ALA A 244 -17.67 0.41 2.80
N LEU A 245 -17.01 -0.76 2.66
CA LEU A 245 -17.67 -1.98 2.22
C LEU A 245 -18.52 -2.59 3.33
N HIS A 246 -18.09 -2.50 4.59
CA HIS A 246 -18.90 -2.91 5.75
C HIS A 246 -20.14 -2.02 5.92
N ASP A 247 -19.99 -0.72 5.78
CA ASP A 247 -21.11 0.23 5.85
C ASP A 247 -22.13 -0.06 4.73
N LEU A 248 -21.64 -0.33 3.51
CA LEU A 248 -22.49 -0.74 2.39
C LEU A 248 -23.20 -2.08 2.68
N GLN A 249 -22.47 -3.09 3.15
CA GLN A 249 -23.03 -4.41 3.50
C GLN A 249 -24.22 -4.26 4.47
N ALA A 250 -24.05 -3.45 5.53
CA ALA A 250 -25.11 -3.17 6.49
C ALA A 250 -26.32 -2.46 5.85
N GLN A 251 -26.07 -1.51 4.95
CA GLN A 251 -27.13 -0.79 4.22
C GLN A 251 -27.92 -1.74 3.30
N LEU A 252 -27.26 -2.59 2.52
CA LEU A 252 -27.90 -3.52 1.60
C LEU A 252 -28.76 -4.55 2.36
N GLY A 253 -28.22 -5.12 3.45
CA GLY A 253 -28.95 -6.09 4.29
C GLY A 253 -30.19 -5.49 4.97
N SER A 254 -30.16 -4.21 5.34
CA SER A 254 -31.35 -3.53 5.87
C SER A 254 -32.43 -3.27 4.82
N THR A 255 -32.02 -3.14 3.55
CA THR A 255 -32.93 -2.79 2.45
C THR A 255 -33.61 -4.04 1.88
N THR A 256 -32.92 -5.18 1.81
CA THR A 256 -33.52 -6.46 1.39
C THR A 256 -34.52 -7.01 2.41
N ALA A 257 -34.39 -6.64 3.70
CA ALA A 257 -35.32 -7.04 4.75
C ALA A 257 -36.66 -6.27 4.76
N ARG A 258 -36.78 -5.18 3.99
CA ARG A 258 -38.01 -4.38 3.92
C ARG A 258 -38.93 -4.97 2.85
N PRO A 259 -40.16 -5.43 3.18
CA PRO A 259 -41.09 -5.86 2.16
C PRO A 259 -41.39 -4.68 1.24
N SER A 260 -41.37 -4.92 -0.07
CA SER A 260 -41.87 -3.98 -1.07
C SER A 260 -43.38 -3.84 -0.87
N ASP A 261 -43.78 -2.75 -0.20
CA ASP A 261 -45.18 -2.31 -0.07
C ASP A 261 -45.76 -1.82 -1.41
#